data_AF-A0A847XLQ8-F1
#
_entry.id   AF-A0A847XLQ8-F1
#
_cell.length_a   1.000
_cell.length_b   1.000
_cell.length_c   1.000
_cell.angle_alpha   90.00
_cell.angle_beta   90.00
_cell.angle_gamma   90.00
#
_symmetry.space_group_name_H-M   'P 1'
#
loop_
_entity.id
_entity.type
_entity.pdbx_description
1 polymer ?
#
loop_
_entity_poly.entity_id
_entity_poly.type
_entity_poly.pdbx_seq_one_letter_code
_entity_poly.pdbx_strand_id
1 'polypeptide(L)'
;MSKAQLFVDYHWKQITAALVVVVALVAWQTINEELTLKKAREGQVAGASDSNSAQQIKSEDKNQQLIIAYQASLKNILTEYLQKRVGFANDQDSWLSTLEQTKAKVLELNVPDEYKELHLLVVTTLDQERGALSQDNQNKKQAAESAWAEILKQYFWLNN
;
A
#
# COMPACT_ATOMS: atom_id res chain seq x y z
N MET A 1 23.39 -45.23 22.36
CA MET A 1 23.91 -43.85 22.22
C MET A 1 24.88 -43.58 23.35
N SER A 2 26.06 -43.03 23.04
CA SER A 2 27.06 -42.70 24.05
C SER A 2 26.62 -41.49 24.89
N LYS A 3 27.02 -41.43 26.16
CA LYS A 3 26.77 -40.27 27.05
C LYS A 3 27.24 -38.95 26.42
N ALA A 4 28.28 -38.99 25.59
CA ALA A 4 28.79 -37.84 24.85
C ALA A 4 27.81 -37.35 23.76
N GLN A 5 27.08 -38.24 23.09
CA GLN A 5 26.12 -37.87 22.04
C GLN A 5 24.86 -37.22 22.65
N LEU A 6 24.38 -37.74 23.79
CA LEU A 6 23.27 -37.14 24.53
C LEU A 6 23.62 -35.74 25.07
N PHE A 7 24.87 -35.52 25.47
CA PHE A 7 25.36 -34.21 25.91
C PHE A 7 25.36 -33.20 24.76
N VAL A 8 25.89 -33.58 23.59
CA VAL A 8 25.94 -32.72 22.41
C VAL A 8 24.53 -32.35 21.94
N ASP A 9 23.62 -33.31 21.80
CA ASP A 9 22.25 -33.05 21.34
C ASP A 9 21.45 -32.18 22.30
N TYR A 10 21.65 -32.37 23.62
CA TYR A 10 20.99 -31.57 24.64
C TYR A 10 21.48 -30.12 24.62
N HIS A 11 22.79 -29.89 24.52
CA HIS A 11 23.34 -28.54 24.45
C HIS A 11 23.05 -27.84 23.12
N TRP A 12 22.96 -28.56 22.01
CA TRP A 12 22.58 -27.98 20.71
C TRP A 12 21.13 -27.47 20.69
N LYS A 13 20.21 -28.19 21.34
CA LYS A 13 18.83 -27.72 21.54
C LYS A 13 18.76 -26.48 22.42
N GLN A 14 19.57 -26.42 23.49
CA GLN A 14 19.64 -25.24 24.37
C GLN A 14 20.21 -24.02 23.66
N ILE A 15 21.27 -24.19 22.86
CA ILE A 15 21.90 -23.11 22.09
C ILE A 15 20.93 -22.54 21.06
N THR A 16 20.19 -23.40 20.36
CA THR A 16 19.19 -22.97 19.38
C THR A 16 18.05 -22.20 20.06
N ALA A 17 17.54 -22.70 21.19
CA ALA A 17 16.51 -22.02 21.96
C ALA A 17 16.99 -20.65 22.50
N ALA A 18 18.22 -20.58 22.99
CA ALA A 18 18.81 -19.33 23.46
C ALA A 18 18.93 -18.30 22.31
N LEU A 19 19.31 -18.74 21.11
CA LEU A 19 19.43 -17.87 19.94
C LEU A 19 18.08 -17.29 19.52
N VAL A 20 17.01 -18.10 19.52
CA VAL A 20 15.65 -17.60 19.25
C VAL A 20 15.21 -16.57 20.29
N VAL A 21 15.49 -16.81 21.57
CA VAL A 21 15.17 -15.87 22.65
C VAL A 21 15.94 -14.57 22.51
N VAL A 22 17.22 -14.61 22.17
CA VAL A 22 18.04 -13.40 21.93
C VAL A 22 17.50 -12.59 20.75
N VAL A 23 17.17 -13.23 19.63
CA VAL A 23 16.59 -12.54 18.47
C VAL A 23 15.24 -11.92 18.82
N ALA A 24 14.38 -12.63 19.58
CA ALA A 24 13.11 -12.10 20.03
C ALA A 24 13.28 -10.91 21.01
N LEU A 25 14.27 -10.95 21.89
CA LEU A 25 14.59 -9.85 22.81
C LEU A 25 15.13 -8.62 22.07
N VAL A 26 15.99 -8.81 21.06
CA VAL A 26 16.48 -7.71 20.21
C VAL A 26 15.35 -7.09 19.41
N ALA A 27 14.50 -7.92 18.77
CA ALA A 27 13.32 -7.44 18.04
C ALA A 27 12.36 -6.67 18.96
N TRP A 28 12.12 -7.18 20.17
CA TRP A 28 11.30 -6.51 21.18
C TRP A 28 11.93 -5.20 21.66
N GLN A 29 13.25 -5.16 21.89
CA GLN A 29 13.96 -3.92 22.24
C GLN A 29 13.85 -2.87 21.14
N THR A 30 14.05 -3.23 19.87
CA THR A 30 13.89 -2.26 18.76
C THR A 30 12.47 -1.72 18.66
N ILE A 31 11.45 -2.55 18.87
CA ILE A 31 10.04 -2.10 18.89
C ILE A 31 9.76 -1.20 20.10
N ASN A 32 10.31 -1.53 21.27
CA ASN A 32 10.16 -0.72 22.47
C ASN A 32 10.93 0.61 22.39
N GLU A 33 12.09 0.64 21.75
CA GLU A 33 12.84 1.87 21.46
C GLU A 33 12.08 2.77 20.50
N GLU A 34 11.45 2.21 19.45
CA GLU A 34 10.55 2.97 18.57
C GLU A 34 9.29 3.49 19.29
N LEU A 35 8.69 2.67 20.15
CA LEU A 35 7.52 3.07 20.96
C LEU A 35 7.86 4.11 22.01
N THR A 36 9.01 3.99 22.68
CA THR A 36 9.48 4.98 23.66
C THR A 36 9.97 6.27 22.98
N LEU A 37 10.56 6.21 21.79
CA LEU A 37 10.85 7.39 20.97
C LEU A 37 9.57 8.08 20.49
N LYS A 38 8.52 7.34 20.10
CA LYS A 38 7.19 7.91 19.82
C LYS A 38 6.59 8.57 21.07
N LYS A 39 6.61 7.91 22.22
CA LYS A 39 6.03 8.41 23.47
C LYS A 39 6.82 9.56 24.11
N ALA A 40 8.14 9.61 23.92
CA ALA A 40 8.98 10.72 24.36
C ALA A 40 8.83 11.95 23.44
N ARG A 41 8.57 11.75 22.15
CA ARG A 41 8.22 12.82 21.19
C ARG A 41 6.78 13.32 21.32
N GLU A 42 5.87 12.55 21.92
CA GLU A 42 4.55 13.00 22.38
C GLU A 42 4.63 13.96 23.60
N GLY A 43 5.82 14.18 24.18
CA GLY A 43 5.94 14.83 25.48
C GLY A 43 6.74 16.14 25.57
N GLN A 44 7.83 16.35 24.82
CA GLN A 44 8.66 17.56 25.00
C GLN A 44 9.73 17.74 23.90
N VAL A 45 9.80 18.94 23.31
CA VAL A 45 11.08 19.59 23.04
C VAL A 45 11.02 21.01 23.60
N ALA A 46 11.94 21.30 24.50
CA ALA A 46 12.13 22.59 25.12
C ALA A 46 12.54 23.64 24.08
N GLY A 47 11.79 24.75 24.03
CA GLY A 47 12.23 26.01 23.43
C GLY A 47 11.75 26.28 21.99
N ALA A 48 10.46 26.63 21.82
CA ALA A 48 10.02 27.72 20.93
C ALA A 48 8.49 27.92 21.05
N SER A 49 8.13 28.98 21.77
CA SER A 49 6.88 29.77 21.71
C SER A 49 5.59 29.10 21.22
N ASP A 50 4.66 28.94 22.14
CA ASP A 50 3.24 28.66 21.95
C ASP A 50 2.62 29.52 20.84
N SER A 51 2.43 28.96 19.63
CA SER A 51 1.49 29.44 18.59
C SER A 51 1.41 28.51 17.36
N ASN A 52 2.46 27.78 16.98
CA ASN A 52 2.51 27.03 15.71
C ASN A 52 2.22 25.51 15.82
N SER A 53 2.36 24.91 17.00
CA SER A 53 2.21 23.46 17.20
C SER A 53 0.78 22.97 16.98
N ALA A 54 -0.22 23.77 17.37
CA ALA A 54 -1.63 23.47 17.13
C ALA A 54 -2.00 23.52 15.63
N GLN A 55 -1.23 24.28 14.83
CA GLN A 55 -1.43 24.43 13.39
C GLN A 55 -0.77 23.28 12.63
N GLN A 56 0.42 22.83 13.06
CA GLN A 56 1.09 21.63 12.55
C GLN A 56 0.33 20.33 12.85
N ILE A 57 -0.18 20.15 14.09
CA ILE A 57 -0.98 18.98 14.47
C ILE A 57 -2.29 18.94 13.66
N LYS A 58 -2.96 20.09 13.47
CA LYS A 58 -4.15 20.19 12.61
C LYS A 58 -3.87 19.92 11.13
N SER A 59 -2.69 20.26 10.63
CA SER A 59 -2.31 19.95 9.24
C SER A 59 -1.95 18.47 9.04
N GLU A 60 -1.30 17.83 10.02
CA GLU A 60 -1.00 16.39 9.97
C GLU A 60 -2.29 15.55 10.03
N ASP A 61 -3.21 15.87 10.93
CA ASP A 61 -4.50 15.17 11.06
C ASP A 61 -5.35 15.34 9.79
N LYS A 62 -5.38 16.55 9.20
CA LYS A 62 -6.03 16.78 7.89
C LYS A 62 -5.37 16.01 6.75
N ASN A 63 -4.05 15.91 6.72
CA ASN A 63 -3.34 15.15 5.68
C ASN A 63 -3.64 13.64 5.82
N GLN A 64 -3.63 13.12 7.04
CA GLN A 64 -4.00 11.72 7.30
C GLN A 64 -5.44 11.41 6.89
N GLN A 65 -6.39 12.30 7.20
CA GLN A 65 -7.77 12.15 6.76
C GLN A 65 -7.89 12.15 5.23
N LEU A 66 -7.13 13.02 4.55
CA LEU A 66 -7.09 13.09 3.09
C LEU A 66 -6.48 11.81 2.47
N ILE A 67 -5.42 11.26 3.06
CA ILE A 67 -4.82 9.98 2.65
C ILE A 67 -5.82 8.83 2.80
N ILE A 68 -6.48 8.70 3.96
CA ILE A 68 -7.45 7.64 4.21
C ILE A 68 -8.64 7.74 3.24
N ALA A 69 -9.15 8.96 3.03
CA ALA A 69 -10.24 9.21 2.09
C ALA A 69 -9.83 8.84 0.66
N TYR A 70 -8.65 9.28 0.21
CA TYR A 70 -8.12 8.96 -1.12
C TYR A 70 -7.98 7.46 -1.32
N GLN A 71 -7.36 6.74 -0.37
CA GLN A 71 -7.21 5.30 -0.45
C GLN A 71 -8.55 4.58 -0.53
N ALA A 72 -9.49 4.90 0.37
CA ALA A 72 -10.81 4.27 0.38
C ALA A 72 -11.57 4.52 -0.93
N SER A 73 -11.57 5.76 -1.43
CA SER A 73 -12.23 6.13 -2.68
C SER A 73 -11.60 5.46 -3.89
N LEU A 74 -10.27 5.53 -4.03
CA LEU A 74 -9.57 4.92 -5.16
C LEU A 74 -9.79 3.41 -5.18
N LYS A 75 -9.66 2.75 -4.03
CA LYS A 75 -9.92 1.32 -3.90
C LYS A 75 -11.32 0.97 -4.37
N ASN A 76 -12.34 1.65 -3.85
CA ASN A 76 -13.72 1.36 -4.21
C ASN A 76 -13.96 1.53 -5.72
N ILE A 77 -13.44 2.60 -6.33
CA ILE A 77 -13.57 2.86 -7.77
C ILE A 77 -12.89 1.75 -8.58
N LEU A 78 -11.65 1.38 -8.23
CA LEU A 78 -10.89 0.38 -8.98
C LEU A 78 -11.43 -1.03 -8.79
N THR A 79 -11.89 -1.39 -7.58
CA THR A 79 -12.55 -2.67 -7.34
C THR A 79 -13.82 -2.79 -8.18
N GLU A 80 -14.67 -1.76 -8.20
CA GLU A 80 -15.89 -1.73 -9.02
C GLU A 80 -15.55 -1.92 -10.51
N TYR A 81 -14.53 -1.20 -10.99
CA TYR A 81 -14.05 -1.30 -12.37
C TYR A 81 -13.54 -2.70 -12.70
N LEU A 82 -12.58 -3.23 -11.93
CA LEU A 82 -11.93 -4.51 -12.19
C LEU A 82 -12.92 -5.69 -12.09
N GLN A 83 -13.93 -5.61 -11.23
CA GLN A 83 -15.00 -6.62 -11.17
C GLN A 83 -15.87 -6.59 -12.44
N LYS A 84 -16.29 -5.40 -12.89
CA LYS A 84 -17.09 -5.25 -14.11
C LYS A 84 -16.31 -5.67 -15.36
N ARG A 85 -15.02 -5.35 -15.39
CA ARG A 85 -14.07 -5.68 -16.46
C ARG A 85 -14.09 -7.14 -16.89
N VAL A 86 -14.20 -8.07 -15.94
CA VAL A 86 -14.27 -9.52 -16.21
C VAL A 86 -15.48 -9.89 -17.06
N GLY A 87 -16.58 -9.14 -16.94
CA GLY A 87 -17.83 -9.38 -17.67
C GLY A 87 -17.85 -8.85 -19.11
N PHE A 88 -16.88 -8.01 -19.51
CA PHE A 88 -16.92 -7.31 -20.80
C PHE A 88 -16.21 -8.02 -21.95
N ALA A 89 -15.84 -9.28 -21.81
CA ALA A 89 -15.06 -10.02 -22.80
C ALA A 89 -15.59 -9.91 -24.25
N ASN A 90 -16.91 -9.76 -24.42
CA ASN A 90 -17.58 -9.64 -25.71
C ASN A 90 -18.38 -8.33 -25.89
N ASP A 91 -18.23 -7.35 -24.97
CA ASP A 91 -18.98 -6.09 -25.00
C ASP A 91 -18.02 -4.89 -24.86
N GLN A 92 -17.36 -4.58 -25.98
CA GLN A 92 -16.35 -3.53 -26.05
C GLN A 92 -16.93 -2.13 -25.77
N ASP A 93 -18.16 -1.86 -26.20
CA ASP A 93 -18.77 -0.53 -26.02
C ASP A 93 -19.11 -0.27 -24.55
N SER A 94 -19.68 -1.28 -23.86
CA SER A 94 -19.90 -1.19 -22.41
C SER A 94 -18.58 -1.12 -21.64
N TRP A 95 -17.53 -1.81 -22.09
CA TRP A 95 -16.21 -1.71 -21.49
C TRP A 95 -15.67 -0.28 -21.60
N LEU A 96 -15.64 0.28 -22.81
CA LEU A 96 -15.14 1.63 -23.07
C LEU A 96 -15.92 2.67 -22.26
N SER A 97 -17.25 2.55 -22.21
CA SER A 97 -18.10 3.42 -21.39
C SER A 97 -17.76 3.32 -19.89
N THR A 98 -17.60 2.11 -19.37
CA THR A 98 -17.23 1.89 -17.96
C THR A 98 -15.84 2.43 -17.64
N LEU A 99 -14.89 2.30 -18.57
CA LEU A 99 -13.54 2.81 -18.44
C LEU A 99 -13.54 4.35 -18.39
N GLU A 100 -14.23 5.02 -19.30
CA GLU A 100 -14.35 6.50 -19.29
C GLU A 100 -15.01 7.01 -18.01
N GLN A 101 -16.08 6.36 -17.54
CA GLN A 101 -16.71 6.69 -16.25
C GLN A 101 -15.76 6.50 -15.07
N THR A 102 -14.98 5.42 -15.08
CA THR A 102 -13.99 5.12 -14.03
C THR A 102 -12.90 6.19 -14.03
N LYS A 103 -12.38 6.56 -15.22
CA LYS A 103 -11.37 7.61 -15.36
C LYS A 103 -11.88 8.95 -14.83
N ALA A 104 -13.11 9.34 -15.17
CA ALA A 104 -13.72 10.56 -14.65
C ALA A 104 -13.79 10.55 -13.12
N LYS A 105 -14.30 9.45 -12.52
CA LYS A 105 -14.35 9.29 -11.05
C LYS A 105 -12.96 9.37 -10.40
N VAL A 106 -11.94 8.78 -11.03
CA VAL A 106 -10.56 8.86 -10.52
C VAL A 106 -10.06 10.30 -10.56
N LEU A 107 -10.25 11.03 -11.67
CA LEU A 107 -9.78 12.41 -11.83
C LEU A 107 -10.47 13.41 -10.88
N GLU A 108 -11.64 13.08 -10.35
CA GLU A 108 -12.36 13.88 -9.35
C GLU A 108 -11.81 13.73 -7.92
N LEU A 109 -10.89 12.79 -7.68
CA LEU A 109 -10.32 12.56 -6.35
C LEU A 109 -9.36 13.68 -5.93
N ASN A 110 -9.45 14.09 -4.66
CA ASN A 110 -8.42 14.91 -4.04
C ASN A 110 -7.18 14.05 -3.77
N VAL A 111 -6.08 14.36 -4.47
CA VAL A 111 -4.88 13.53 -4.46
C VAL A 111 -3.88 14.05 -3.41
N PRO A 112 -3.51 13.22 -2.41
CA PRO A 112 -2.41 13.51 -1.48
C PRO A 112 -1.08 13.56 -2.24
N ASP A 113 -0.14 14.37 -1.77
CA ASP A 113 1.17 14.52 -2.41
C ASP A 113 1.90 13.18 -2.51
N GLU A 114 1.78 12.34 -1.48
CA GLU A 114 2.38 11.00 -1.38
C GLU A 114 1.83 9.99 -2.39
N TYR A 115 0.67 10.29 -2.99
CA TYR A 115 -0.04 9.38 -3.90
C TYR A 115 -0.18 9.91 -5.33
N LYS A 116 0.46 11.04 -5.68
CA LYS A 116 0.45 11.58 -7.04
C LYS A 116 1.01 10.61 -8.07
N GLU A 117 2.07 9.88 -7.73
CA GLU A 117 2.66 8.88 -8.63
C GLU A 117 1.70 7.71 -8.88
N LEU A 118 1.08 7.16 -7.83
CA LEU A 118 0.04 6.14 -7.96
C LEU A 118 -1.11 6.65 -8.83
N HIS A 119 -1.58 7.87 -8.56
CA HIS A 119 -2.67 8.47 -9.30
C HIS A 119 -2.36 8.54 -10.80
N LEU A 120 -1.17 9.03 -11.13
CA LEU A 120 -0.70 9.11 -12.50
C LEU A 120 -0.60 7.73 -13.15
N LEU A 121 -0.07 6.73 -12.44
CA LEU A 121 0.01 5.34 -12.92
C LEU A 121 -1.38 4.77 -13.23
N VAL A 122 -2.35 4.98 -12.35
CA VAL A 122 -3.74 4.51 -12.55
C VAL A 122 -4.37 5.17 -13.77
N VAL A 123 -4.31 6.50 -13.87
CA VAL A 123 -4.90 7.25 -15.00
C VAL A 123 -4.23 6.84 -16.32
N THR A 124 -2.90 6.69 -16.32
CA THR A 124 -2.14 6.27 -17.49
C THR A 124 -2.52 4.85 -17.91
N THR A 125 -2.72 3.95 -16.95
CA THR A 125 -3.11 2.56 -17.24
C THR A 125 -4.52 2.49 -17.83
N LEU A 126 -5.46 3.28 -17.31
CA LEU A 126 -6.79 3.43 -17.90
C LEU A 126 -6.69 3.94 -19.35
N ASP A 127 -5.86 4.95 -19.62
CA ASP A 127 -5.66 5.47 -20.99
C ASP A 127 -5.03 4.44 -21.94
N GLN A 128 -4.06 3.67 -21.46
CA GLN A 128 -3.46 2.59 -22.23
C GLN A 128 -4.50 1.52 -22.57
N GLU A 129 -5.31 1.12 -21.60
CA GLU A 129 -6.35 0.13 -21.78
C GLU A 129 -7.42 0.61 -22.76
N ARG A 130 -7.88 1.85 -22.63
CA ARG A 130 -8.79 2.47 -23.60
C ARG A 130 -8.21 2.42 -25.00
N GLY A 131 -6.96 2.87 -25.16
CA GLY A 131 -6.28 2.86 -26.46
C GLY A 131 -6.14 1.44 -27.04
N ALA A 132 -5.90 0.45 -26.19
CA ALA A 132 -5.84 -0.95 -26.57
C ALA A 132 -7.19 -1.50 -27.04
N LEU A 133 -8.28 -1.14 -26.35
CA LEU A 133 -9.65 -1.52 -26.69
C LEU A 133 -10.10 -0.87 -27.99
N SER A 134 -9.96 0.46 -28.13
CA SER A 134 -10.38 1.18 -29.33
C SER A 134 -9.65 0.74 -30.61
N GLN A 135 -8.44 0.21 -30.49
CA GLN A 135 -7.62 -0.26 -31.62
C GLN A 135 -7.69 -1.78 -31.81
N ASP A 136 -8.44 -2.49 -30.97
CA ASP A 136 -8.46 -3.96 -30.87
C ASP A 136 -7.05 -4.60 -30.89
N ASN A 137 -6.09 -3.96 -30.22
CA ASN A 137 -4.68 -4.36 -30.29
C ASN A 137 -4.31 -5.28 -29.13
N GLN A 138 -4.20 -6.58 -29.41
CA GLN A 138 -3.89 -7.62 -28.41
C GLN A 138 -2.60 -7.37 -27.61
N ASN A 139 -1.53 -6.90 -28.26
CA ASN A 139 -0.28 -6.60 -27.55
C ASN A 139 -0.45 -5.45 -26.55
N LYS A 140 -1.23 -4.43 -26.92
CA LYS A 140 -1.54 -3.31 -26.02
C LYS A 140 -2.50 -3.74 -24.90
N LYS A 141 -3.44 -4.65 -25.18
CA LYS A 141 -4.32 -5.24 -24.15
C LYS A 141 -3.49 -5.96 -23.09
N GLN A 142 -2.53 -6.80 -23.53
CA GLN A 142 -1.63 -7.50 -22.61
C GLN A 142 -0.69 -6.56 -21.84
N ALA A 143 -0.25 -5.47 -22.46
CA ALA A 143 0.54 -4.44 -21.77
C ALA A 143 -0.28 -3.75 -20.66
N ALA A 144 -1.55 -3.42 -20.93
CA ALA A 144 -2.46 -2.85 -19.93
C ALA A 144 -2.75 -3.83 -18.78
N GLU A 145 -2.96 -5.13 -19.07
CA GLU A 145 -3.06 -6.17 -18.04
C GLU A 145 -1.81 -6.23 -17.14
N SER A 146 -0.63 -6.16 -17.76
CA SER A 146 0.64 -6.20 -17.04
C SER A 146 0.82 -4.96 -16.15
N ALA A 147 0.41 -3.79 -16.63
CA ALA A 147 0.42 -2.56 -15.85
C ALA A 147 -0.53 -2.63 -14.65
N TRP A 148 -1.74 -3.16 -14.82
CA TRP A 148 -2.67 -3.40 -13.70
C TRP A 148 -2.08 -4.36 -12.66
N ALA A 149 -1.50 -5.48 -13.11
CA ALA A 149 -0.88 -6.44 -12.22
C ALA A 149 0.26 -5.83 -11.39
N GLU A 150 1.10 -4.99 -12.00
CA GLU A 150 2.20 -4.32 -11.29
C GLU A 150 1.67 -3.30 -10.27
N ILE A 151 0.64 -2.51 -10.62
CA ILE A 151 -0.01 -1.59 -9.68
C ILE A 151 -0.57 -2.35 -8.47
N LEU A 152 -1.32 -3.44 -8.70
CA LEU A 152 -1.94 -4.22 -7.61
C LEU A 152 -0.90 -4.92 -6.73
N LYS A 153 0.26 -5.29 -7.30
CA LYS A 153 1.38 -5.88 -6.58
C LYS A 153 2.11 -4.84 -5.73
N GLN A 154 2.39 -3.65 -6.27
CA GLN A 154 3.09 -2.58 -5.56
C GLN A 154 2.22 -1.96 -4.46
N TYR A 155 0.92 -1.84 -4.70
CA TYR A 155 -0.05 -1.22 -3.79
C TYR A 155 -1.06 -2.25 -3.28
N PHE A 156 -0.57 -3.19 -2.46
CA PHE A 156 -1.33 -4.36 -1.98
C PHE A 156 -2.70 -4.04 -1.34
N TRP A 157 -2.87 -2.85 -0.76
CA TRP A 157 -4.12 -2.43 -0.14
C TRP A 157 -5.26 -2.26 -1.17
N LEU A 158 -4.94 -2.11 -2.46
CA LEU A 158 -5.89 -2.13 -3.58
C LEU A 158 -6.38 -3.54 -3.94
N ASN A 159 -5.66 -4.59 -3.55
CA ASN A 159 -5.94 -5.98 -3.93
C ASN A 159 -6.83 -6.73 -2.91
N ASN A 160 -7.16 -6.11 -1.77
CA ASN A 160 -7.95 -6.72 -0.68
C ASN A 160 -9.41 -6.34 -0.71
#